data_AF-A0A1S8TCB7-F1
#
_entry.id   AF-A0A1S8TCB7-F1
#
_cell.length_a   1.000
_cell.length_b   1.000
_cell.length_c   1.000
_cell.angle_alpha   90.00
_cell.angle_beta   90.00
_cell.angle_gamma   90.00
#
_symmetry.space_group_name_H-M   'P 1'
#
loop_
_entity.id
_entity.type
_entity.pdbx_description
1 polymer ?
#
loop_
_entity_poly.entity_id
_entity_poly.type
_entity_poly.pdbx_seq_one_letter_code
_entity_poly.pdbx_strand_id
1 'polypeptide(L)'
;MSRFIKNTVYDDYDRLIQLCDAISLLNGACIMEKRLIDVALRHGLPDFTIDKWKAFLDLKKYFDKLCDCNVYTLLPNVIENSYESLI
;
A
#
# COMPACT_ATOMS: atom_id res chain seq x y z
N MET A 1 23.13 4.57 -15.69
CA MET A 1 22.05 4.70 -14.68
C MET A 1 20.66 4.63 -15.28
N SER A 2 20.28 5.55 -16.18
CA SER A 2 18.92 5.67 -16.74
C SER A 2 18.40 4.44 -17.49
N ARG A 3 19.26 3.64 -18.13
CA ARG A 3 18.87 2.42 -18.85
C ARG A 3 18.54 1.23 -17.94
N PHE A 4 19.10 1.20 -16.73
CA PHE A 4 18.88 0.10 -15.78
C PHE A 4 17.49 0.23 -15.13
N ILE A 5 17.15 1.43 -14.63
CA ILE A 5 15.85 1.75 -14.04
C ILE A 5 14.69 1.53 -15.05
N LYS A 6 14.90 1.86 -16.33
CA LYS A 6 13.85 1.73 -17.37
C LYS A 6 13.53 0.30 -17.79
N ASN A 7 14.46 -0.65 -17.60
CA ASN A 7 14.31 -2.03 -18.07
C ASN A 7 14.12 -3.03 -16.93
N THR A 8 14.12 -2.57 -15.68
CA THR A 8 13.80 -3.39 -14.53
C THR A 8 12.32 -3.74 -14.57
N VAL A 9 12.05 -5.04 -14.65
CA VAL A 9 10.71 -5.60 -14.46
C VAL A 9 10.55 -5.85 -12.97
N TYR A 10 9.57 -5.20 -12.35
CA TYR A 10 9.25 -5.44 -10.94
C TYR A 10 8.73 -6.85 -10.76
N ASP A 11 9.41 -7.62 -9.92
CA ASP A 11 8.97 -8.94 -9.50
C ASP A 11 7.96 -8.86 -8.35
N ASP A 12 7.53 -10.02 -7.85
CA ASP A 12 6.53 -10.10 -6.80
C ASP A 12 7.05 -9.58 -5.46
N TYR A 13 8.37 -9.65 -5.21
CA TYR A 13 8.97 -9.09 -4.01
C TYR A 13 8.96 -7.56 -4.04
N ASP A 14 9.32 -6.95 -5.18
CA ASP A 14 9.24 -5.50 -5.36
C ASP A 14 7.81 -4.99 -5.17
N ARG A 15 6.85 -5.70 -5.77
CA ARG A 15 5.41 -5.44 -5.64
C ARG A 15 4.94 -5.58 -4.21
N LEU A 16 5.44 -6.57 -3.47
CA LEU A 16 5.07 -6.78 -2.08
C LEU A 16 5.56 -5.62 -1.20
N ILE A 17 6.78 -5.14 -1.44
CA ILE A 17 7.33 -3.96 -0.74
C ILE A 17 6.46 -2.73 -1.00
N GLN A 18 6.01 -2.52 -2.24
CA GLN A 18 5.10 -1.42 -2.58
C GLN A 18 3.75 -1.55 -1.88
N LEU A 19 3.21 -2.76 -1.77
CA LEU A 19 1.98 -3.01 -1.02
C LEU A 19 2.19 -2.67 0.46
N CYS A 20 3.30 -3.14 1.06
CA CYS A 20 3.65 -2.85 2.45
C CYS A 20 3.73 -1.35 2.74
N ASP A 21 4.34 -0.54 1.87
CA ASP A 21 4.39 0.92 2.01
C ASP A 21 2.99 1.56 2.09
N ALA A 22 2.05 1.00 1.31
CA ALA A 22 0.67 1.46 1.22
C ALA A 22 -0.25 0.94 2.33
N ILE A 23 0.20 0.01 3.18
CA ILE A 23 -0.60 -0.55 4.28
C ILE A 23 0.08 -0.47 5.64
N SER A 24 1.24 0.19 5.77
CA SER A 24 2.00 0.22 7.03
C SER A 24 1.94 1.58 7.72
N LEU A 25 1.56 1.56 8.99
CA LEU A 25 1.66 2.67 9.95
C LEU A 25 2.77 2.41 10.97
N LEU A 26 3.01 3.36 11.88
CA LEU A 26 4.02 3.26 12.93
C LEU A 26 3.84 2.05 13.86
N ASN A 27 2.59 1.64 14.09
CA ASN A 27 2.18 0.55 14.98
C ASN A 27 2.01 -0.80 14.27
N GLY A 28 2.11 -0.85 12.94
CA GLY A 28 1.96 -2.07 12.16
C GLY A 28 1.12 -1.88 10.90
N ALA A 29 0.63 -2.99 10.35
CA ALA A 29 -0.22 -2.96 9.16
C ALA A 29 -1.62 -2.40 9.48
N CYS A 30 -2.22 -1.69 8.53
CA CYS A 30 -3.55 -1.11 8.59
C CYS A 30 -4.25 -1.24 7.22
N ILE A 31 -5.51 -0.82 7.12
CA ILE A 31 -6.20 -0.75 5.84
C ILE A 31 -5.55 0.32 4.96
N MET A 32 -5.42 0.02 3.67
CA MET A 32 -4.79 0.89 2.68
C MET A 32 -5.38 2.30 2.68
N GLU A 33 -6.70 2.43 2.73
CA GLU A 33 -7.40 3.71 2.72
C GLU A 33 -6.94 4.61 3.89
N LYS A 34 -6.75 4.02 5.07
CA LYS A 34 -6.24 4.71 6.26
C LYS A 34 -4.86 5.29 6.00
N ARG A 35 -3.96 4.46 5.48
CA ARG A 35 -2.58 4.84 5.16
C ARG A 35 -2.51 5.93 4.07
N LEU A 36 -3.35 5.81 3.04
CA LEU A 36 -3.39 6.78 1.96
C LEU A 36 -3.88 8.15 2.44
N ILE A 37 -4.89 8.19 3.32
CA ILE A 37 -5.39 9.41 3.94
C ILE A 37 -4.36 10.02 4.90
N ASP A 38 -3.69 9.21 5.73
CA ASP A 38 -2.59 9.67 6.59
C ASP A 38 -1.49 10.43 5.82
N VAL A 39 -1.04 9.83 4.71
CA VAL A 39 -0.02 10.42 3.85
C VAL A 39 -0.53 11.72 3.21
N ALA A 40 -1.78 11.73 2.75
CA ALA A 40 -2.41 12.91 2.16
C ALA A 40 -2.56 14.06 3.16
N LEU A 41 -2.89 13.77 4.43
CA LEU A 41 -2.99 14.78 5.47
C LEU A 41 -1.64 15.41 5.81
N ARG A 42 -0.56 14.61 5.82
CA ARG A 42 0.79 15.10 6.14
C ARG A 42 1.49 15.82 5.00
N HIS A 43 1.24 15.41 3.77
CA HIS A 43 2.00 15.89 2.60
C HIS A 43 1.15 16.61 1.55
N GLY A 44 -0.17 16.68 1.74
CA GLY A 44 -1.11 17.19 0.75
C GLY A 44 -1.44 16.19 -0.35
N LEU A 45 -2.24 16.63 -1.32
CA LEU A 45 -2.73 15.83 -2.45
C LEU A 45 -2.12 16.34 -3.76
N PRO A 46 -1.01 15.78 -4.25
CA PRO A 46 -0.51 16.09 -5.59
C PRO A 46 -1.45 15.59 -6.70
N ASP A 47 -1.34 16.16 -7.91
CA ASP A 47 -2.26 15.89 -9.03
C ASP A 47 -2.33 14.40 -9.43
N PHE A 48 -1.26 13.64 -9.22
CA PHE A 48 -1.17 12.21 -9.55
C PHE A 48 -1.68 11.29 -8.43
N THR A 49 -2.22 11.82 -7.33
CA THR A 49 -2.60 11.04 -6.14
C THR A 49 -3.63 9.96 -6.48
N ILE A 50 -4.63 10.30 -7.29
CA ILE A 50 -5.70 9.36 -7.67
C ILE A 50 -5.13 8.17 -8.46
N ASP A 51 -4.21 8.41 -9.39
CA ASP A 51 -3.58 7.34 -10.15
C ASP A 51 -2.69 6.47 -9.26
N LYS A 52 -1.97 7.07 -8.31
CA LYS A 52 -1.20 6.34 -7.30
C LYS A 52 -2.10 5.43 -6.45
N TRP A 53 -3.26 5.93 -6.02
CA TRP A 53 -4.20 5.15 -5.21
C TRP A 53 -4.80 3.98 -6.00
N LYS A 54 -5.16 4.19 -7.28
CA LYS A 54 -5.61 3.12 -8.16
C LYS A 54 -4.55 2.03 -8.32
N ALA A 55 -3.29 2.43 -8.53
CA ALA A 55 -2.18 1.48 -8.63
C ALA A 55 -2.02 0.64 -7.37
N PHE A 56 -2.13 1.23 -6.17
CA PHE A 56 -2.09 0.48 -4.92
C PHE A 56 -3.30 -0.45 -4.73
N LEU A 57 -4.51 -0.02 -5.09
CA LEU A 57 -5.69 -0.87 -5.02
C LEU A 57 -5.58 -2.08 -5.96
N ASP A 58 -5.06 -1.88 -7.17
CA ASP A 58 -4.84 -2.98 -8.11
C ASP A 58 -3.71 -3.89 -7.67
N LEU A 59 -2.66 -3.34 -7.04
CA LEU A 59 -1.59 -4.11 -6.40
C LEU A 59 -2.13 -4.97 -5.25
N LYS A 60 -3.03 -4.44 -4.42
CA LYS A 60 -3.71 -5.22 -3.39
C LYS A 60 -4.51 -6.37 -3.99
N LYS A 61 -5.35 -6.10 -5.01
CA LYS A 61 -6.12 -7.15 -5.70
C LYS A 61 -5.23 -8.24 -6.30
N TYR A 62 -4.06 -7.85 -6.81
CA TYR A 62 -3.08 -8.78 -7.33
C TYR A 62 -2.61 -9.77 -6.24
N PHE A 63 -2.25 -9.27 -5.06
CA PHE A 63 -1.88 -10.13 -3.92
C PHE A 63 -3.06 -10.90 -3.34
N ASP A 64 -4.26 -10.30 -3.27
CA ASP A 64 -5.46 -11.01 -2.82
C ASP A 64 -5.72 -12.25 -3.69
N LYS A 65 -5.52 -12.12 -5.01
CA LYS A 65 -5.66 -13.23 -5.96
C LYS A 65 -4.55 -14.27 -5.80
N LEU A 66 -3.31 -13.85 -5.54
CA LEU A 66 -2.20 -14.78 -5.29
C LEU A 66 -2.38 -15.57 -3.99
N CYS A 67 -2.92 -14.93 -2.96
CA CYS A 67 -3.16 -15.53 -1.65
C CYS A 67 -4.48 -16.30 -1.56
N ASP A 68 -5.34 -16.22 -2.58
CA ASP A 68 -6.71 -16.76 -2.60
C ASP A 68 -7.56 -16.31 -1.39
N CYS A 69 -7.22 -15.15 -0.83
CA CYS A 69 -7.89 -14.54 0.31
C CYS A 69 -7.58 -13.05 0.36
N ASN A 70 -8.29 -12.31 1.22
CA ASN A 70 -7.96 -10.90 1.43
C ASN A 70 -6.63 -10.82 2.20
N VAL A 71 -5.61 -10.15 1.65
CA VAL A 71 -4.28 -10.03 2.26
C VAL A 71 -4.31 -9.52 3.69
N TYR A 72 -5.31 -8.71 4.05
CA TYR A 72 -5.49 -8.23 5.43
C TYR A 72 -5.75 -9.33 6.44
N THR A 73 -6.32 -10.48 6.04
CA THR A 73 -6.56 -11.61 6.94
C THR A 73 -5.27 -12.35 7.33
N LEU A 74 -4.20 -12.14 6.57
CA LEU A 74 -2.89 -12.73 6.82
C LEU A 74 -2.04 -11.86 7.76
N LEU A 75 -2.48 -10.64 8.06
CA LEU A 75 -1.74 -9.67 8.84
C LEU A 75 -2.40 -9.48 10.21
N PRO A 76 -1.64 -9.47 11.30
CA PRO A 76 -2.19 -9.27 12.64
C PRO A 76 -2.65 -7.82 12.83
N ASN A 77 -3.73 -7.65 13.59
CA ASN A 77 -4.20 -6.36 14.13
C ASN A 77 -4.50 -5.27 13.10
N VAL A 78 -4.68 -5.60 11.81
CA VAL A 78 -4.95 -4.62 10.73
C VAL A 78 -6.12 -3.72 11.06
N ILE A 79 -7.20 -4.30 11.57
CA ILE A 79 -8.42 -3.59 11.90
C ILE A 79 -8.21 -2.67 13.10
N GLU A 80 -7.60 -3.18 14.17
CA GLU A 80 -7.27 -2.40 15.38
C GLU A 80 -6.40 -1.18 15.04
N ASN A 81 -5.32 -1.40 14.29
CA ASN A 81 -4.40 -0.35 13.86
C ASN A 81 -5.07 0.68 12.94
N SER A 82 -6.17 0.33 12.27
CA SER A 82 -6.91 1.24 11.38
C SER A 82 -7.83 2.20 12.14
N TYR A 83 -8.22 1.84 13.36
CA TYR A 83 -9.05 2.67 14.22
C TYR A 83 -8.25 3.69 15.05
N GLU A 84 -6.93 3.53 15.17
CA GLU A 84 -6.11 4.53 15.85
C GLU A 84 -6.22 5.91 15.18
N SER A 85 -6.28 6.96 16.00
CA SER A 85 -6.39 8.33 15.52
C SER A 85 -5.20 8.73 14.66
N LEU A 86 -5.47 9.44 13.57
CA LEU A 86 -4.47 9.98 12.64
C LEU A 86 -3.81 11.27 13.16
N ILE A 87 -4.15 11.68 14.39
CA ILE A 87 -3.84 12.96 15.02
C ILE A 87 -3.62 12.72 16.51
#